data_AF-A0AAU7J9T4-F1
#
_entry.id   AF-A0AAU7J9T4-F1
#
_cell.length_a   1.000
_cell.length_b   1.000
_cell.length_c   1.000
_cell.angle_alpha   90.00
_cell.angle_beta   90.00
_cell.angle_gamma   90.00
#
_symmetry.space_group_name_H-M   'P 1'
#
loop_
_entity.id
_entity.type
_entity.pdbx_description
1 polymer ?
#
loop_
_entity_poly.entity_id
_entity_poly.type
_entity_poly.pdbx_seq_one_letter_code
_entity_poly.pdbx_strand_id
1 'polypeptide(L)'
;MKTRLIAFTALFIAAALPVSAQTTSTNPLKKPAPAAAAPAAPAAPATAAPATEAKKPSEAQMASRNRMKECGAEWQTMKKAGKTEGKTWRQFSSECLKKK
;
A
#
# COMPACT_ATOMS: atom_id res chain seq x y z
N MET A 1 -35.40 -1.91 19.18
CA MET A 1 -35.82 -0.84 18.25
C MET A 1 -35.09 -1.11 16.93
N LYS A 2 -35.59 -1.97 16.03
CA LYS A 2 -36.59 -1.66 14.97
C LYS A 2 -36.11 -0.40 14.24
N THR A 3 -35.55 -0.45 13.04
CA THR A 3 -36.23 -0.47 11.71
C THR A 3 -35.07 -0.13 10.71
N ARG A 4 -34.90 -0.61 9.47
CA ARG A 4 -35.80 -0.95 8.37
C ARG A 4 -35.12 -2.00 7.48
N LEU A 5 -35.78 -3.15 7.34
CA LEU A 5 -35.74 -3.96 6.13
C LEU A 5 -36.34 -3.09 5.00
N ILE A 6 -35.59 -2.80 3.93
CA ILE A 6 -36.17 -2.28 2.69
C ILE A 6 -35.98 -3.35 1.64
N ALA A 7 -37.08 -4.04 1.36
CA ALA A 7 -37.27 -4.90 0.21
C ALA A 7 -37.15 -4.04 -1.06
N PHE A 8 -36.11 -4.29 -1.86
CA PHE A 8 -36.05 -3.85 -3.26
C PHE A 8 -36.28 -5.06 -4.15
N THR A 9 -37.54 -5.45 -4.29
CA THR A 9 -38.01 -6.37 -5.33
C THR A 9 -39.06 -5.65 -6.18
N ALA A 10 -38.62 -5.10 -7.31
CA ALA A 10 -39.36 -4.96 -8.57
C ALA A 10 -38.35 -4.43 -9.61
N LEU A 11 -37.75 -5.27 -10.44
CA LEU A 11 -38.25 -5.79 -11.72
C LEU A 11 -37.94 -4.84 -12.90
N PHE A 12 -37.33 -5.43 -13.93
CA PHE A 12 -37.02 -4.93 -15.27
C PHE A 12 -35.92 -3.87 -15.38
N ILE A 13 -34.74 -4.28 -15.91
CA ILE A 13 -34.39 -4.06 -17.33
C ILE A 13 -33.53 -5.25 -17.79
N ALA A 14 -34.13 -6.17 -18.55
CA ALA A 14 -33.39 -7.04 -19.45
C ALA A 14 -33.06 -6.20 -20.70
N ALA A 15 -31.90 -5.56 -20.69
CA ALA A 15 -31.29 -5.00 -21.88
C ALA A 15 -29.83 -5.43 -21.84
N ALA A 16 -29.44 -6.25 -22.82
CA ALA A 16 -28.07 -6.64 -23.06
C ALA A 16 -27.20 -5.38 -23.20
N LEU A 17 -26.46 -5.07 -22.14
CA LEU A 17 -25.34 -4.13 -22.17
C LEU A 17 -24.11 -4.93 -21.74
N PRO A 18 -23.08 -5.03 -22.60
CA PRO A 18 -21.89 -5.80 -22.30
C PRO A 18 -21.22 -5.25 -21.03
N VAL A 19 -21.04 -6.19 -20.11
CA VAL A 19 -20.16 -6.18 -18.95
C VAL A 19 -18.83 -5.49 -19.27
N SER A 20 -18.44 -4.59 -18.35
CA SER A 20 -17.06 -4.16 -18.05
C SER A 20 -16.34 -3.29 -19.08
N ALA A 21 -16.57 -1.97 -18.96
CA ALA A 21 -15.55 -0.96 -19.25
C ALA A 21 -15.32 -0.09 -18.00
N GLN A 22 -14.94 -0.71 -16.89
CA GLN A 22 -14.33 0.02 -15.76
C GLN A 22 -12.83 0.00 -15.99
N THR A 23 -12.41 1.03 -16.72
CA THR A 23 -11.08 1.63 -16.76
C THR A 23 -10.09 1.01 -15.78
N THR A 24 -9.20 0.22 -16.36
CA THR A 24 -7.92 -0.14 -15.78
C THR A 24 -7.27 1.10 -15.19
N SER A 25 -7.12 1.10 -13.86
CA SER A 25 -6.19 1.96 -13.15
C SER A 25 -4.80 1.71 -13.75
N THR A 26 -4.38 2.61 -14.64
CA THR A 26 -3.05 2.63 -15.22
C THR A 26 -2.10 3.10 -14.14
N ASN A 27 -1.72 2.17 -13.26
CA ASN A 27 -0.54 2.33 -12.44
C ASN A 27 0.67 2.36 -13.40
N PRO A 28 1.37 3.49 -13.59
CA PRO A 28 2.42 3.63 -14.59
C PRO A 28 3.68 2.80 -14.30
N LEU A 29 3.69 2.03 -13.21
CA LEU A 29 4.83 1.21 -12.78
C LEU A 29 4.70 -0.28 -13.11
N LYS A 30 3.59 -0.75 -13.71
CA LYS A 30 3.47 -2.16 -14.12
C LYS A 30 3.99 -2.32 -15.56
N LYS A 31 5.29 -2.59 -15.68
CA LYS A 31 5.89 -3.10 -16.92
C LYS A 31 5.09 -4.34 -17.39
N PRO A 32 4.68 -4.44 -18.67
CA PRO A 32 4.05 -5.65 -19.17
C PRO A 32 5.02 -6.82 -19.01
N ALA A 33 4.59 -7.87 -18.31
CA ALA A 33 5.29 -9.15 -18.36
C ALA A 33 5.00 -9.76 -19.75
N PRO A 34 6.01 -10.15 -20.54
CA PRO A 34 5.75 -10.87 -21.78
C PRO A 34 5.24 -12.26 -21.43
N ALA A 35 4.08 -12.61 -21.97
CA ALA A 35 3.62 -13.99 -22.04
C ALA A 35 4.61 -14.80 -22.90
N ALA A 36 4.96 -16.00 -22.45
CA ALA A 36 5.65 -17.03 -23.23
C ALA A 36 4.83 -17.35 -24.51
N ALA A 37 5.37 -17.72 -25.67
CA ALA A 37 6.67 -18.29 -26.01
C ALA A 37 7.01 -17.98 -27.48
N ALA A 38 8.30 -17.75 -27.77
CA ALA A 38 8.92 -17.85 -29.10
C ALA A 38 10.37 -18.35 -28.89
N PRO A 39 10.93 -19.17 -29.79
CA PRO A 39 12.13 -19.97 -29.53
C PRO A 39 13.36 -19.09 -29.25
N ALA A 40 14.20 -19.57 -28.33
CA ALA A 40 15.38 -18.89 -27.82
C ALA A 40 16.36 -18.48 -28.92
N ALA A 41 16.40 -17.17 -29.22
CA ALA A 41 17.59 -16.55 -29.78
C ALA A 41 18.66 -16.49 -28.66
N PRO A 42 19.95 -16.72 -28.95
CA PRO A 42 21.00 -16.68 -27.93
C PRO A 42 21.02 -15.29 -27.29
N ALA A 43 20.76 -15.25 -25.99
CA ALA A 43 20.79 -14.02 -25.20
C ALA A 43 22.21 -13.45 -25.25
N ALA A 44 22.36 -12.31 -25.93
CA ALA A 44 23.50 -11.44 -25.71
C ALA A 44 23.59 -11.14 -24.20
N PRO A 45 24.78 -11.15 -23.58
CA PRO A 45 24.90 -10.89 -22.16
C PRO A 45 24.33 -9.51 -21.88
N ALA A 46 23.18 -9.49 -21.19
CA ALA A 46 22.68 -8.27 -20.59
C ALA A 46 23.74 -7.80 -19.61
N THR A 47 24.49 -6.76 -19.98
CA THR A 47 25.33 -5.99 -19.07
C THR A 47 24.49 -5.65 -17.85
N ALA A 48 24.79 -6.31 -16.73
CA ALA A 48 24.21 -6.00 -15.44
C ALA A 48 24.40 -4.50 -15.21
N ALA A 49 23.29 -3.77 -15.05
CA ALA A 49 23.37 -2.42 -14.51
C ALA A 49 24.17 -2.48 -13.21
N PRO A 50 25.10 -1.55 -12.95
CA PRO A 50 25.91 -1.59 -11.75
C PRO A 50 24.97 -1.60 -10.55
N ALA A 51 25.00 -2.71 -9.79
CA ALA A 51 24.33 -2.80 -8.52
C ALA A 51 24.91 -1.67 -7.66
N THR A 52 24.12 -0.63 -7.46
CA THR A 52 24.49 0.48 -6.60
C THR A 52 24.68 -0.12 -5.22
N GLU A 53 25.93 -0.23 -4.77
CA GLU A 53 26.26 -0.76 -3.45
C GLU A 53 25.41 -0.03 -2.42
N ALA A 54 24.59 -0.79 -1.69
CA ALA A 54 23.72 -0.24 -0.67
C ALA A 54 24.59 0.42 0.41
N LYS A 55 24.70 1.74 0.34
CA LYS A 55 25.49 2.52 1.29
C LYS A 55 24.90 2.34 2.69
N LYS A 56 25.77 2.03 3.67
CA LYS A 56 25.36 1.90 5.08
C LYS A 56 24.62 3.19 5.49
N PRO A 57 23.51 3.08 6.25
CA PRO A 57 22.77 4.25 6.68
C PRO A 57 23.67 5.17 7.51
N SER A 58 23.59 6.47 7.26
CA SER A 58 24.26 7.47 8.09
C SER A 58 23.65 7.53 9.49
N GLU A 59 24.39 8.08 10.44
CA GLU A 59 23.92 8.23 11.83
C GLU A 59 22.61 9.02 11.91
N ALA A 60 22.45 10.08 11.11
CA ALA A 60 21.21 10.83 11.02
C ALA A 60 20.02 9.98 10.56
N GLN A 61 20.24 9.06 9.61
CA GLN A 61 19.22 8.13 9.15
C GLN A 61 18.87 7.11 10.25
N MET A 62 19.87 6.62 10.99
CA MET A 62 19.66 5.72 12.12
C MET A 62 18.89 6.40 13.26
N ALA A 63 19.21 7.65 13.59
CA ALA A 63 18.50 8.44 14.60
C ALA A 63 17.02 8.65 14.23
N SER A 64 16.73 8.96 12.96
CA SER A 64 15.35 9.05 12.46
C SER A 64 14.60 7.72 12.57
N ARG A 65 15.26 6.60 12.21
CA ARG A 65 14.69 5.25 12.34
C ARG A 65 14.39 4.89 13.78
N ASN A 66 15.27 5.25 14.71
CA ASN A 66 15.10 4.99 16.14
C ASN A 66 13.90 5.75 16.70
N ARG A 67 13.77 7.05 16.41
CA ARG A 67 12.58 7.85 16.80
C ARG A 67 11.28 7.24 16.27
N MET A 68 11.27 6.79 15.02
CA MET A 68 10.09 6.12 14.44
C MET A 68 9.74 4.82 15.17
N LYS A 69 10.75 4.02 15.56
CA LYS A 69 10.54 2.77 16.32
C LYS A 69 9.97 3.05 17.71
N GLU A 70 10.49 4.05 18.40
CA GLU A 70 10.00 4.48 19.71
C GLU A 70 8.53 4.90 19.64
N CYS A 71 8.18 5.79 18.71
CA CYS A 71 6.80 6.18 18.47
C CYS A 71 5.91 4.97 18.13
N GLY A 72 6.43 4.00 17.37
CA GLY A 72 5.74 2.75 17.08
C GLY A 72 5.43 1.92 18.33
N ALA A 73 6.40 1.80 19.24
CA ALA A 73 6.24 1.05 20.47
C ALA A 73 5.23 1.69 21.42
N GLU A 74 5.28 3.01 21.57
CA GLU A 74 4.32 3.78 22.38
C GLU A 74 2.89 3.61 21.83
N TRP A 75 2.72 3.75 20.51
CA TRP A 75 1.43 3.55 19.87
C TRP A 75 0.88 2.13 20.03
N GLN A 76 1.72 1.10 19.88
CA GLN A 76 1.29 -0.28 20.08
C GLN A 76 0.82 -0.51 21.51
N THR A 77 1.50 0.11 22.48
CA THR A 77 1.11 0.06 23.90
C THR A 77 -0.23 0.75 24.12
N MET A 78 -0.42 1.96 23.56
CA MET A 78 -1.69 2.68 23.64
C MET A 78 -2.83 1.97 22.92
N LYS A 79 -2.60 1.39 21.74
CA LYS A 79 -3.56 0.58 20.97
C LYS A 79 -4.03 -0.62 21.78
N LYS A 80 -3.10 -1.35 22.37
CA LYS A 80 -3.42 -2.51 23.23
C LYS A 80 -4.19 -2.10 24.48
N ALA A 81 -3.86 -0.95 25.06
CA ALA A 81 -4.55 -0.40 26.22
C ALA A 81 -5.90 0.27 25.88
N GLY A 82 -6.28 0.39 24.60
CA GLY A 82 -7.47 1.14 24.20
C GLY A 82 -7.36 2.66 24.41
N LYS A 83 -6.15 3.18 24.65
CA LYS A 83 -5.87 4.58 25.00
C LYS A 83 -5.47 5.43 23.79
N THR A 84 -5.96 5.09 22.60
CA THR A 84 -5.63 5.88 21.40
C THR A 84 -6.44 7.16 21.28
N GLU A 85 -7.42 7.40 22.16
CA GLU A 85 -8.24 8.63 22.21
C GLU A 85 -8.87 8.98 20.85
N GLY A 86 -9.23 7.97 20.05
CA GLY A 86 -9.75 8.15 18.69
C GLY A 86 -8.71 8.67 17.67
N LYS A 87 -7.46 8.92 18.07
CA LYS A 87 -6.39 9.31 17.16
C LYS A 87 -6.09 8.16 16.21
N THR A 88 -5.63 8.50 15.01
CA THR A 88 -5.06 7.55 14.05
C THR A 88 -3.55 7.47 14.22
N TRP A 89 -2.94 6.38 13.74
CA TRP A 89 -1.49 6.22 13.76
C TRP A 89 -0.76 7.40 13.11
N ARG A 90 -1.27 7.95 12.00
CA ARG A 90 -0.65 9.08 11.29
C ARG A 90 -0.66 10.37 12.12
N GLN A 91 -1.72 10.61 12.89
CA GLN A 91 -1.79 11.75 13.80
C GLN A 91 -0.83 11.54 14.97
N PHE A 92 -0.85 10.37 15.61
CA PHE A 92 0.03 10.07 16.74
C PHE A 92 1.51 10.12 16.36
N SER A 93 1.92 9.47 15.26
CA SER A 93 3.32 9.43 14.85
C SER A 93 3.86 10.81 14.47
N SER A 94 3.04 11.65 13.84
CA SER A 94 3.42 13.04 13.54
C SER A 94 3.64 13.85 14.83
N GLU A 95 2.76 13.71 15.82
CA GLU A 95 2.89 14.40 17.11
C GLU A 95 4.05 13.86 17.96
N CYS A 96 4.26 12.54 17.96
CA CYS A 96 5.37 11.91 18.66
C CYS A 96 6.71 12.36 18.08
N LEU A 97 6.85 12.38 16.74
CA LEU A 97 8.08 12.84 16.09
C LEU A 97 8.37 14.32 16.31
N LYS A 98 7.34 15.17 16.48
CA LYS A 98 7.55 16.60 16.84
C LYS A 98 8.08 16.77 18.27
N LYS A 99 7.80 15.82 19.16
CA LYS A 99 8.20 15.86 20.57
C LYS A 99 9.59 15.25 20.83
N LYS A 100 10.19 14.61 19.82
CA LYS A 100 11.45 13.85 19.89
C LYS A 100 12.58 14.53 19.11
#